data_AF-A0A7J7PEG3-F1
#
_entry.id   AF-A0A7J7PEG3-F1
#
_cell.length_a   1.000
_cell.length_b   1.000
_cell.length_c   1.000
_cell.angle_alpha   90.00
_cell.angle_beta   90.00
_cell.angle_gamma   90.00
#
_symmetry.space_group_name_H-M   'P 1'
#
loop_
_entity.id
_entity.type
_entity.pdbx_description
1 polymer ?
#
loop_
_entity_poly.entity_id
_entity_poly.type
_entity_poly.pdbx_seq_one_letter_code
_entity_poly.pdbx_strand_id
1 'polypeptide(L)'
;MSCQVRESVQTWIDMNPGYVHRLYDARDRLEFVQQHYPQLLDLFIALPTNVERADFWRYLALHKLGGVYADSDVRCMQPISSWNAEHGHDAALLAGIAKRTPHGYTIEFNQFVMAAMPGHPVLASMPLIIASSLASTFLQGHGVSRQGQFHDAGVLGRTGPGAFTAALRHYNVHVGGHWPINSTRADQLGGILLGTVRAMPKFVLGMGWETIDYNMTCDQVKQKVRTEAYICHQFFGTWKKQPEVSTNLTYSNCATGLRYAEHSSSSSSSQEQRQQQPRAAAAVAAGAAAAVKAFTAV
;
A
#
# COMPACT_ATOMS: atom_id res chain seq x y z
N MET A 1 -16.63 8.53 9.74
CA MET A 1 -15.24 8.40 10.22
C MET A 1 -15.20 8.69 11.72
N SER A 2 -14.60 7.81 12.54
CA SER A 2 -14.49 8.01 14.00
C SER A 2 -13.39 9.02 14.37
N CYS A 3 -13.36 9.51 15.62
CA CYS A 3 -12.33 10.43 16.10
C CYS A 3 -10.91 9.85 15.97
N GLN A 4 -10.72 8.59 16.40
CA GLN A 4 -9.41 7.93 16.36
C GLN A 4 -8.85 7.78 14.93
N VAL A 5 -9.74 7.54 13.95
CA VAL A 5 -9.35 7.50 12.53
C VAL A 5 -8.97 8.90 12.04
N ARG A 6 -9.71 9.95 12.45
CA ARG A 6 -9.35 11.34 12.10
C ARG A 6 -7.97 11.74 12.64
N GLU A 7 -7.65 11.37 13.87
CA GLU A 7 -6.32 11.61 14.45
C GLU A 7 -5.22 10.90 13.64
N SER A 8 -5.49 9.69 13.19
CA SER A 8 -4.54 8.94 12.35
C SER A 8 -4.28 9.64 11.03
N VAL A 9 -5.35 10.05 10.34
CA VAL A 9 -5.25 10.84 9.11
C VAL A 9 -4.53 12.17 9.34
N GLN A 10 -4.80 12.88 10.45
CA GLN A 10 -4.19 14.17 10.74
C GLN A 10 -2.65 14.08 10.82
N THR A 11 -2.11 12.97 11.36
CA THR A 11 -0.64 12.80 11.41
C THR A 11 0.01 12.81 10.02
N TRP A 12 -0.67 12.34 8.97
CA TRP A 12 -0.15 12.39 7.61
C TRP A 12 -0.10 13.83 7.09
N ILE A 13 -1.15 14.61 7.35
CA ILE A 13 -1.25 16.02 6.95
C ILE A 13 -0.14 16.83 7.63
N ASP A 14 0.01 16.67 8.95
CA ASP A 14 0.97 17.42 9.74
C ASP A 14 2.43 17.09 9.36
N MET A 15 2.73 15.81 9.10
CA MET A 15 4.08 15.36 8.71
C MET A 15 4.43 15.67 7.26
N ASN A 16 3.42 15.88 6.40
CA ASN A 16 3.59 16.01 4.96
C ASN A 16 2.80 17.20 4.40
N PRO A 17 3.05 18.45 4.85
CA PRO A 17 2.26 19.62 4.47
C PRO A 17 2.39 19.98 2.97
N GLY A 18 3.46 19.53 2.31
CA GLY A 18 3.67 19.72 0.87
C GLY A 18 3.03 18.66 -0.04
N TYR A 19 2.32 17.69 0.54
CA TYR A 19 1.71 16.58 -0.21
C TYR A 19 0.20 16.82 -0.40
N VAL A 20 -0.33 16.29 -1.51
CA VAL A 20 -1.77 16.23 -1.72
C VAL A 20 -2.34 15.04 -0.95
N HIS A 21 -3.28 15.31 -0.04
CA HIS A 21 -3.93 14.30 0.78
C HIS A 21 -5.32 13.99 0.22
N ARG A 22 -5.58 12.72 -0.13
CA ARG A 22 -6.88 12.28 -0.63
C ARG A 22 -7.42 11.14 0.24
N LEU A 23 -8.67 11.27 0.67
CA LEU A 23 -9.45 10.18 1.24
C LEU A 23 -10.46 9.69 0.23
N TYR A 24 -10.62 8.37 0.15
CA TYR A 24 -11.53 7.72 -0.77
C TYR A 24 -12.52 6.86 -0.01
N ASP A 25 -13.81 7.13 -0.20
CA ASP A 25 -14.87 6.29 0.32
C ASP A 25 -15.22 5.13 -0.66
N ALA A 26 -16.33 4.43 -0.44
CA ALA A 26 -16.73 3.34 -1.34
C ALA A 26 -17.13 3.82 -2.74
N ARG A 27 -17.75 5.00 -2.84
CA ARG A 27 -18.18 5.60 -4.09
C ARG A 27 -16.99 6.11 -4.89
N ASP A 28 -16.08 6.83 -4.24
CA ASP A 28 -14.88 7.37 -4.90
C ASP A 28 -14.05 6.23 -5.53
N ARG A 29 -13.95 5.10 -4.83
CA ARG A 29 -13.24 3.92 -5.34
C ARG A 29 -13.88 3.31 -6.58
N LEU A 30 -15.22 3.24 -6.61
CA LEU A 30 -15.95 2.74 -7.76
C LEU A 30 -15.77 3.67 -8.97
N GLU A 31 -15.95 4.98 -8.78
CA GLU A 31 -15.77 6.00 -9.82
C GLU A 31 -14.34 5.99 -10.36
N PHE A 32 -13.34 5.84 -9.47
CA PHE A 32 -11.94 5.71 -9.86
C PHE A 32 -11.69 4.52 -10.79
N VAL A 33 -12.25 3.34 -10.46
CA VAL A 33 -12.09 2.14 -11.30
C VAL A 33 -12.80 2.32 -12.63
N GLN A 34 -14.02 2.88 -12.64
CA GLN A 34 -14.76 3.17 -13.87
C GLN A 34 -13.98 4.12 -14.80
N GLN A 35 -13.36 5.15 -14.24
CA GLN A 35 -12.65 6.17 -15.02
C GLN A 35 -11.28 5.69 -15.51
N HIS A 36 -10.51 4.96 -14.69
CA HIS A 36 -9.10 4.66 -14.99
C HIS A 36 -8.84 3.22 -15.42
N TYR A 37 -9.71 2.28 -15.06
CA TYR A 37 -9.60 0.87 -15.36
C TYR A 37 -10.97 0.26 -15.71
N PRO A 38 -11.71 0.79 -16.69
CA PRO A 38 -13.05 0.29 -17.04
C PRO A 38 -13.05 -1.21 -17.38
N GLN A 39 -11.95 -1.74 -17.92
CA GLN A 39 -11.76 -3.16 -18.21
C GLN A 39 -11.65 -4.05 -16.96
N LEU A 40 -11.46 -3.48 -15.77
CA LEU A 40 -11.39 -4.18 -14.49
C LEU A 40 -12.66 -3.97 -13.64
N LEU A 41 -13.65 -3.23 -14.15
CA LEU A 41 -14.86 -2.89 -13.40
C LEU A 41 -15.66 -4.13 -12.99
N ASP A 42 -15.85 -5.07 -13.90
CA ASP A 42 -16.60 -6.30 -13.61
C ASP A 42 -15.90 -7.14 -12.54
N LEU A 43 -14.56 -7.25 -12.62
CA LEU A 43 -13.76 -7.91 -11.59
C LEU A 43 -13.91 -7.20 -10.23
N PHE A 44 -13.88 -5.87 -10.22
CA PHE A 44 -14.01 -5.07 -9.00
C PHE A 44 -15.38 -5.25 -8.34
N ILE A 45 -16.46 -5.22 -9.12
CA ILE A 45 -17.83 -5.41 -8.63
C ILE A 45 -18.04 -6.86 -8.17
N ALA A 46 -17.42 -7.84 -8.83
CA ALA A 46 -17.52 -9.26 -8.47
C ALA A 46 -16.84 -9.62 -7.14
N LEU A 47 -15.99 -8.75 -6.57
CA LEU A 47 -15.36 -9.01 -5.27
C LEU A 47 -16.41 -9.11 -4.16
N PRO A 48 -16.40 -10.17 -3.32
CA PRO A 48 -17.51 -10.43 -2.39
C PRO A 48 -17.71 -9.34 -1.32
N THR A 49 -16.63 -8.73 -0.82
CA THR A 49 -16.69 -7.82 0.33
C THR A 49 -16.14 -6.42 0.03
N ASN A 50 -16.56 -5.44 0.83
CA ASN A 50 -16.01 -4.08 0.78
C ASN A 50 -14.53 -4.02 1.13
N VAL A 51 -14.05 -4.97 1.96
CA VAL A 51 -12.63 -5.10 2.32
C VAL A 51 -11.83 -5.54 1.09
N GLU A 52 -12.29 -6.58 0.39
CA GLU A 52 -11.64 -7.03 -0.85
C GLU A 52 -11.63 -5.95 -1.93
N ARG A 53 -12.72 -5.17 -2.05
CA ARG A 53 -12.73 -3.98 -2.93
C ARG A 53 -11.72 -2.92 -2.50
N ALA A 54 -11.53 -2.68 -1.20
CA ALA A 54 -10.50 -1.77 -0.71
C ALA A 54 -9.08 -2.27 -1.03
N ASP A 55 -8.86 -3.56 -0.83
CA ASP A 55 -7.62 -4.25 -1.16
C ASP A 55 -7.31 -4.17 -2.65
N PHE A 56 -8.28 -4.41 -3.52
CA PHE A 56 -8.02 -4.30 -4.94
C PHE A 56 -7.77 -2.84 -5.36
N TRP A 57 -8.60 -1.91 -4.87
CA TRP A 57 -8.50 -0.51 -5.23
C TRP A 57 -7.15 0.11 -4.86
N ARG A 58 -6.59 -0.18 -3.67
CA ARG A 58 -5.30 0.42 -3.25
C ARG A 58 -4.17 0.09 -4.21
N TYR A 59 -4.17 -1.10 -4.83
CA TYR A 59 -3.18 -1.46 -5.85
C TYR A 59 -3.39 -0.67 -7.14
N LEU A 60 -4.64 -0.54 -7.59
CA LEU A 60 -4.98 0.20 -8.81
C LEU A 60 -4.68 1.70 -8.68
N ALA A 61 -5.02 2.28 -7.54
CA ALA A 61 -4.76 3.67 -7.21
C ALA A 61 -3.26 3.94 -7.18
N LEU A 62 -2.50 3.14 -6.43
CA LEU A 62 -1.05 3.29 -6.33
C LEU A 62 -0.34 3.00 -7.67
N HIS A 63 -0.83 2.05 -8.47
CA HIS A 63 -0.32 1.82 -9.82
C HIS A 63 -0.56 3.03 -10.75
N LYS A 64 -1.75 3.63 -10.67
CA LYS A 64 -2.13 4.75 -11.55
C LYS A 64 -1.43 6.06 -11.18
N LEU A 65 -1.49 6.40 -9.89
CA LEU A 65 -1.10 7.71 -9.38
C LEU A 65 0.33 7.71 -8.81
N GLY A 66 0.84 6.55 -8.39
CA GLY A 66 2.03 6.48 -7.57
C GLY A 66 1.79 7.11 -6.19
N GLY A 67 2.90 7.49 -5.53
CA GLY A 67 2.87 8.14 -4.22
C GLY A 67 2.83 7.14 -3.08
N VAL A 68 2.03 7.44 -2.04
CA VAL A 68 1.89 6.62 -0.84
C VAL A 68 0.42 6.28 -0.61
N TYR A 69 0.14 5.00 -0.40
CA TYR A 69 -1.13 4.54 0.13
C TYR A 69 -0.97 4.21 1.62
N ALA A 70 -1.98 4.55 2.43
CA ALA A 70 -2.09 4.12 3.81
C ALA A 70 -3.57 3.86 4.18
N ASP A 71 -3.83 2.81 4.96
CA ASP A 71 -5.12 2.60 5.60
C ASP A 71 -5.40 3.78 6.56
N SER A 72 -6.68 4.17 6.70
CA SER A 72 -7.06 5.39 7.42
C SER A 72 -6.73 5.38 8.92
N ASP A 73 -6.45 4.22 9.49
CA ASP A 73 -6.06 3.99 10.88
C ASP A 73 -4.54 3.75 11.03
N VAL A 74 -3.74 4.08 9.99
CA VAL A 74 -2.28 4.14 10.08
C VAL A 74 -1.85 5.54 10.47
N ARG A 75 -1.04 5.66 11.51
CA ARG A 75 -0.38 6.93 11.88
C ARG A 75 0.93 7.09 11.13
N CYS A 76 1.19 8.30 10.63
CA CYS A 76 2.46 8.73 10.09
C CYS A 76 3.38 9.15 11.23
N MET A 77 4.57 8.56 11.32
CA MET A 77 5.52 8.80 12.41
C MET A 77 6.74 9.60 11.94
N GLN A 78 7.08 9.50 10.65
CA GLN A 78 8.18 10.20 9.98
C GLN A 78 7.69 10.73 8.60
N PRO A 79 8.19 11.90 8.14
CA PRO A 79 7.80 12.46 6.84
C PRO A 79 8.19 11.52 5.69
N ILE A 80 7.33 11.39 4.68
CA ILE A 80 7.53 10.50 3.52
C ILE A 80 8.86 10.79 2.82
N SER A 81 9.29 12.06 2.82
CA SER A 81 10.55 12.49 2.21
C SER A 81 11.78 11.81 2.81
N SER A 82 11.71 11.24 4.03
CA SER A 82 12.83 10.53 4.64
C SER A 82 12.90 9.04 4.29
N TRP A 83 11.80 8.42 3.82
CA TRP A 83 11.64 6.95 3.82
C TRP A 83 12.60 6.16 2.91
N ASN A 84 13.26 6.86 1.99
CA ASN A 84 14.26 6.28 1.09
C ASN A 84 15.43 7.26 0.80
N ALA A 85 15.55 8.33 1.59
CA ALA A 85 16.49 9.41 1.34
C ALA A 85 17.95 8.97 1.53
N GLU A 86 18.21 8.19 2.58
CA GLU A 86 19.56 7.67 2.88
C GLU A 86 20.09 6.70 1.82
N HIS A 87 19.22 6.23 0.92
CA HIS A 87 19.56 5.34 -0.19
C HIS A 87 19.54 6.05 -1.55
N GLY A 88 19.52 7.40 -1.55
CA GLY A 88 19.50 8.17 -2.80
C GLY A 88 18.26 7.94 -3.66
N HIS A 89 17.14 7.51 -3.05
CA HIS A 89 15.88 7.20 -3.73
C HIS A 89 15.99 6.10 -4.80
N ASP A 90 16.80 5.06 -4.55
CA ASP A 90 17.05 3.96 -5.49
C ASP A 90 15.86 3.00 -5.73
N ALA A 91 14.95 2.90 -4.76
CA ALA A 91 13.76 2.05 -4.82
C ALA A 91 12.56 2.75 -5.48
N ALA A 92 11.87 2.01 -6.36
CA ALA A 92 10.61 2.42 -7.00
C ALA A 92 9.37 1.86 -6.30
N LEU A 93 9.53 0.96 -5.32
CA LEU A 93 8.46 0.48 -4.44
C LEU A 93 9.02 0.18 -3.05
N LEU A 94 8.36 0.67 -1.99
CA LEU A 94 8.64 0.37 -0.59
C LEU A 94 7.51 -0.51 -0.04
N ALA A 95 7.86 -1.66 0.54
CA ALA A 95 6.91 -2.59 1.16
C ALA A 95 7.40 -3.02 2.55
N GLY A 96 6.53 -2.99 3.56
CA GLY A 96 6.86 -3.37 4.93
C GLY A 96 6.68 -4.86 5.17
N ILE A 97 7.64 -5.50 5.86
CA ILE A 97 7.50 -6.90 6.28
C ILE A 97 6.56 -6.98 7.49
N ALA A 98 5.43 -7.68 7.38
CA ALA A 98 4.46 -7.83 8.47
C ALA A 98 4.75 -9.04 9.38
N LYS A 99 5.05 -10.20 8.77
CA LYS A 99 5.25 -11.46 9.49
C LYS A 99 6.37 -12.30 8.91
N ARG A 100 6.93 -13.14 9.77
CA ARG A 100 7.97 -14.11 9.43
C ARG A 100 7.69 -15.42 10.16
N THR A 101 7.94 -16.56 9.51
CA THR A 101 8.00 -17.84 10.21
C THR A 101 9.33 -17.95 10.97
N PRO A 102 9.40 -18.72 12.07
CA PRO A 102 10.67 -19.11 12.67
C PRO A 102 11.64 -19.62 11.58
N HIS A 103 12.91 -19.22 11.66
CA HIS A 103 13.97 -19.51 10.68
C HIS A 103 13.87 -18.80 9.30
N GLY A 104 12.95 -17.83 9.12
CA GLY A 104 13.00 -16.89 7.99
C GLY A 104 12.55 -17.43 6.63
N TYR A 105 12.03 -18.66 6.56
CA TYR A 105 11.63 -19.30 5.31
C TYR A 105 10.42 -18.65 4.61
N THR A 106 9.53 -17.99 5.36
CA THR A 106 8.39 -17.26 4.79
C THR A 106 8.35 -15.83 5.32
N ILE A 107 8.26 -14.87 4.41
CA ILE A 107 7.99 -13.46 4.66
C ILE A 107 6.61 -13.13 4.12
N GLU A 108 5.81 -12.42 4.90
CA GLU A 108 4.55 -11.79 4.47
C GLU A 108 4.74 -10.27 4.54
N PHE A 109 4.42 -9.58 3.45
CA PHE A 109 4.41 -8.13 3.38
C PHE A 109 3.06 -7.58 3.80
N ASN A 110 3.05 -6.41 4.43
CA ASN A 110 1.81 -5.67 4.63
C ASN A 110 1.35 -4.99 3.34
N GLN A 111 0.08 -4.60 3.36
CA GLN A 111 -0.56 -3.80 2.29
C GLN A 111 -1.32 -2.60 2.86
N PHE A 112 -1.27 -2.41 4.19
CA PHE A 112 -1.92 -1.29 4.86
C PHE A 112 -1.12 0.01 4.70
N VAL A 113 0.11 -0.08 4.22
CA VAL A 113 0.94 1.05 3.81
C VAL A 113 1.90 0.60 2.71
N MET A 114 2.00 1.37 1.64
CA MET A 114 2.89 1.09 0.51
C MET A 114 3.29 2.43 -0.13
N ALA A 115 4.52 2.52 -0.64
CA ALA A 115 4.92 3.62 -1.51
C ALA A 115 5.35 3.04 -2.85
N ALA A 116 4.91 3.61 -3.97
CA ALA A 116 5.39 3.18 -5.28
C ALA A 116 5.39 4.29 -6.32
N MET A 117 6.31 4.18 -7.28
CA MET A 117 6.26 4.94 -8.51
C MET A 117 5.06 4.46 -9.35
N PRO A 118 4.40 5.36 -10.10
CA PRO A 118 3.32 4.97 -10.99
C PRO A 118 3.83 3.94 -12.02
N GLY A 119 3.00 2.94 -12.34
CA GLY A 119 3.33 1.89 -13.31
C GLY A 119 4.20 0.74 -12.79
N HIS A 120 4.48 0.66 -11.48
CA HIS A 120 5.37 -0.39 -10.96
C HIS A 120 4.85 -1.81 -11.30
N PRO A 121 5.68 -2.73 -11.87
CA PRO A 121 5.23 -4.03 -12.37
C PRO A 121 4.54 -4.93 -11.33
N VAL A 122 4.97 -4.87 -10.07
CA VAL A 122 4.31 -5.57 -8.96
C VAL A 122 2.82 -5.20 -8.88
N LEU A 123 2.50 -3.90 -8.90
CA LEU A 123 1.12 -3.43 -8.82
C LEU A 123 0.34 -3.72 -10.11
N ALA A 124 1.01 -3.64 -11.27
CA ALA A 124 0.41 -3.99 -12.57
C ALA A 124 -0.03 -5.46 -12.63
N SER A 125 0.63 -6.36 -11.89
CA SER A 125 0.29 -7.79 -11.85
C SER A 125 -0.91 -8.12 -10.94
N MET A 126 -1.29 -7.22 -10.03
CA MET A 126 -2.31 -7.50 -9.01
C MET A 126 -3.68 -7.90 -9.58
N PRO A 127 -4.21 -7.26 -10.65
CA PRO A 127 -5.48 -7.68 -11.26
C PRO A 127 -5.49 -9.15 -11.68
N LEU A 128 -4.39 -9.64 -12.29
CA LEU A 128 -4.29 -11.03 -12.74
C LEU A 128 -4.19 -12.00 -11.56
N ILE A 129 -3.44 -11.65 -10.51
CA ILE A 129 -3.33 -12.47 -9.30
C ILE A 129 -4.70 -12.60 -8.63
N ILE A 130 -5.42 -11.49 -8.46
CA ILE A 130 -6.74 -11.46 -7.83
C ILE A 130 -7.77 -12.24 -8.66
N ALA A 131 -7.80 -12.02 -9.98
CA ALA A 131 -8.69 -12.76 -10.89
C ALA A 131 -8.44 -14.28 -10.84
N SER A 132 -7.17 -14.69 -10.80
CA SER A 132 -6.77 -16.11 -10.70
C SER A 132 -7.22 -16.72 -9.37
N SER A 133 -7.08 -15.98 -8.26
CA SER A 133 -7.54 -16.40 -6.94
C SER A 133 -9.06 -16.60 -6.89
N LEU A 134 -9.85 -15.70 -7.50
CA LEU A 134 -11.31 -15.85 -7.60
C LEU A 134 -11.70 -17.06 -8.46
N ALA A 135 -11.08 -17.22 -9.64
CA ALA A 135 -11.35 -18.35 -10.53
C ALA A 135 -11.05 -19.69 -9.87
N SER A 136 -9.94 -19.80 -9.12
CA SER A 136 -9.60 -21.02 -8.39
C SER A 136 -10.63 -21.35 -7.29
N THR A 137 -11.16 -20.33 -6.60
CA THR A 137 -12.21 -20.50 -5.58
C THR A 137 -13.52 -20.97 -6.19
N PHE A 138 -13.87 -20.48 -7.38
CA PHE A 138 -15.05 -20.91 -8.12
C PHE A 138 -14.93 -22.37 -8.58
N LEU A 139 -13.77 -22.76 -9.13
CA LEU A 139 -13.55 -24.11 -9.66
C LEU A 139 -13.42 -25.19 -8.58
N GLN A 140 -12.89 -24.87 -7.41
CA GLN A 140 -12.64 -25.86 -6.35
C GLN A 140 -13.84 -26.10 -5.42
N GLY A 141 -14.92 -25.33 -5.56
CA GLY A 141 -15.98 -25.28 -4.55
C GLY A 141 -15.44 -24.74 -3.22
N HIS A 142 -16.32 -24.23 -2.36
CA HIS A 142 -15.90 -23.80 -1.02
C HIS A 142 -15.42 -25.02 -0.21
N GLY A 143 -14.12 -25.32 -0.20
CA GLY A 143 -13.51 -26.15 0.85
C GLY A 143 -12.57 -27.30 0.45
N VAL A 144 -11.63 -27.13 -0.49
CA VAL A 144 -10.56 -28.13 -0.65
C VAL A 144 -9.17 -27.49 -0.62
N SER A 145 -8.52 -27.55 0.55
CA SER A 145 -7.12 -27.16 0.73
C SER A 145 -6.20 -28.28 0.23
N ARG A 146 -5.40 -28.03 -0.81
CA ARG A 146 -4.21 -28.86 -1.12
C ARG A 146 -3.04 -28.37 -0.26
N GLN A 147 -2.49 -29.27 0.55
CA GLN A 147 -1.33 -29.01 1.41
C GLN A 147 -0.15 -28.40 0.63
N GLY A 148 0.44 -27.33 1.17
CA GLY A 148 1.77 -26.84 0.79
C GLY A 148 1.83 -25.54 0.00
N GLN A 149 0.70 -24.96 -0.40
CA GLN A 149 0.66 -23.61 -0.99
C GLN A 149 -0.16 -22.69 -0.08
N PHE A 150 0.27 -21.44 0.08
CA PHE A 150 -0.46 -20.41 0.84
C PHE A 150 -1.76 -20.04 0.11
N HIS A 151 -2.72 -20.96 0.06
CA HIS A 151 -4.09 -20.70 -0.34
C HIS A 151 -4.89 -20.49 0.92
N ASP A 152 -4.65 -19.37 1.62
CA ASP A 152 -5.74 -18.81 2.41
C ASP A 152 -6.78 -18.34 1.40
N ALA A 153 -7.77 -19.19 1.12
CA ALA A 153 -8.86 -18.85 0.22
C ALA A 153 -9.71 -17.68 0.76
N GLY A 154 -9.45 -17.18 1.97
CA GLY A 154 -10.08 -15.99 2.54
C GLY A 154 -9.54 -14.67 1.99
N VAL A 155 -10.07 -13.57 2.53
CA VAL A 155 -9.74 -12.19 2.13
C VAL A 155 -8.24 -11.94 2.09
N LEU A 156 -7.47 -12.46 3.06
CA LEU A 156 -6.03 -12.25 3.17
C LEU A 156 -5.23 -12.82 2.00
N GLY A 157 -5.61 -13.99 1.47
CA GLY A 157 -4.91 -14.61 0.34
C GLY A 157 -5.48 -14.23 -1.02
N ARG A 158 -6.76 -13.85 -1.12
CA ARG A 158 -7.38 -13.45 -2.40
C ARG A 158 -6.99 -12.05 -2.85
N THR A 159 -7.11 -11.07 -1.96
CA THR A 159 -6.81 -9.64 -2.25
C THR A 159 -5.82 -9.03 -1.26
N GLY A 160 -5.67 -9.67 -0.11
CA GLY A 160 -4.94 -9.17 1.04
C GLY A 160 -3.41 -9.33 0.97
N PRO A 161 -2.71 -9.27 2.11
CA PRO A 161 -1.26 -9.32 2.19
C PRO A 161 -0.66 -10.60 1.59
N GLY A 162 -1.40 -11.71 1.56
CA GLY A 162 -0.97 -12.94 0.90
C GLY A 162 -0.87 -12.77 -0.62
N ALA A 163 -1.87 -12.13 -1.24
CA ALA A 163 -1.86 -11.82 -2.67
C ALA A 163 -0.72 -10.86 -3.03
N PHE A 164 -0.53 -9.81 -2.22
CA PHE A 164 0.57 -8.86 -2.42
C PHE A 164 1.95 -9.52 -2.29
N THR A 165 2.10 -10.37 -1.27
CA THR A 165 3.33 -11.15 -1.05
C THR A 165 3.60 -12.07 -2.24
N ALA A 166 2.57 -12.69 -2.83
CA ALA A 166 2.71 -13.49 -4.03
C ALA A 166 3.20 -12.66 -5.23
N ALA A 167 2.68 -11.44 -5.42
CA ALA A 167 3.14 -10.52 -6.46
C ALA A 167 4.60 -10.12 -6.29
N LEU A 168 5.00 -9.75 -5.06
CA LEU A 168 6.37 -9.41 -4.71
C LEU A 168 7.33 -10.59 -4.91
N ARG A 169 6.91 -11.80 -4.50
CA ARG A 169 7.67 -13.03 -4.75
C ARG A 169 7.86 -13.26 -6.24
N HIS A 170 6.78 -13.17 -7.03
CA HIS A 170 6.84 -13.37 -8.47
C HIS A 170 7.78 -12.35 -9.14
N TYR A 171 7.67 -11.08 -8.78
CA TYR A 171 8.57 -10.03 -9.25
C TYR A 171 10.03 -10.31 -8.89
N ASN A 172 10.30 -10.67 -7.64
CA ASN A 172 11.67 -10.90 -7.17
C ASN A 172 12.32 -12.13 -7.81
N VAL A 173 11.56 -13.21 -8.04
CA VAL A 173 12.06 -14.42 -8.72
C VAL A 173 12.46 -14.13 -10.18
N HIS A 174 11.72 -13.27 -10.87
CA HIS A 174 11.91 -13.03 -12.31
C HIS A 174 12.71 -11.77 -12.66
N VAL A 175 12.75 -10.79 -11.75
CA VAL A 175 13.38 -9.47 -11.98
C VAL A 175 14.42 -9.17 -10.90
N GLY A 176 14.08 -9.39 -9.62
CA GLY A 176 14.93 -9.06 -8.47
C GLY A 176 16.07 -10.04 -8.16
N GLY A 177 16.13 -11.18 -8.87
CA GLY A 177 17.24 -12.14 -8.85
C GLY A 177 17.23 -13.20 -7.75
N HIS A 178 16.65 -12.95 -6.56
CA HIS A 178 16.72 -13.93 -5.45
C HIS A 178 15.46 -13.97 -4.56
N TRP A 179 14.96 -15.19 -4.31
CA TRP A 179 13.97 -15.54 -3.30
C TRP A 179 14.27 -16.94 -2.73
N PRO A 180 14.12 -17.21 -1.40
CA PRO A 180 13.63 -16.32 -0.36
C PRO A 180 14.60 -15.17 -0.04
N ILE A 181 14.05 -14.05 0.41
CA ILE A 181 14.84 -12.89 0.85
C ILE A 181 15.69 -13.32 2.04
N ASN A 182 16.98 -12.96 2.05
CA ASN A 182 17.81 -13.12 3.25
C ASN A 182 17.22 -12.27 4.37
N SER A 183 16.56 -12.96 5.28
CA SER A 183 15.66 -12.33 6.22
C SER A 183 16.44 -11.43 7.19
N THR A 184 17.63 -11.83 7.64
CA THR A 184 18.49 -11.04 8.54
C THR A 184 18.89 -9.69 7.94
N ARG A 185 19.14 -9.63 6.62
CA ARG A 185 19.43 -8.36 5.94
C ARG A 185 18.22 -7.45 5.86
N ALA A 186 17.02 -8.02 5.69
CA ALA A 186 15.77 -7.27 5.65
C ALA A 186 15.37 -6.66 7.00
N ASP A 187 16.01 -7.04 8.11
CA ASP A 187 15.79 -6.46 9.45
C ASP A 187 16.72 -5.26 9.74
N GLN A 188 17.68 -4.95 8.86
CA GLN A 188 18.52 -3.76 8.99
C GLN A 188 17.69 -2.50 8.71
N LEU A 189 17.98 -1.38 9.39
CA LEU A 189 17.17 -0.16 9.33
C LEU A 189 16.79 0.27 7.89
N GLY A 190 17.75 0.27 6.97
CA GLY A 190 17.55 0.62 5.56
C GLY A 190 16.86 -0.46 4.71
N GLY A 191 16.52 -1.61 5.29
CA GLY A 191 15.95 -2.75 4.58
C GLY A 191 16.87 -3.35 3.52
N ILE A 192 16.27 -4.10 2.60
CA ILE A 192 16.98 -4.73 1.47
C ILE A 192 16.34 -4.34 0.14
N LEU A 193 17.16 -3.92 -0.82
CA LEU A 193 16.75 -3.67 -2.19
C LEU A 193 16.74 -4.98 -3.00
N LEU A 194 15.64 -5.25 -3.68
CA LEU A 194 15.32 -6.45 -4.46
C LEU A 194 14.84 -5.99 -5.85
N GLY A 195 15.78 -5.87 -6.79
CA GLY A 195 15.53 -5.12 -8.02
C GLY A 195 15.22 -3.66 -7.69
N THR A 196 13.99 -3.21 -7.97
CA THR A 196 13.50 -1.87 -7.63
C THR A 196 12.59 -1.82 -6.39
N VAL A 197 12.40 -2.95 -5.72
CA VAL A 197 11.58 -3.04 -4.49
C VAL A 197 12.50 -3.00 -3.28
N ARG A 198 12.25 -2.09 -2.34
CA ARG A 198 12.89 -2.12 -1.02
C ARG A 198 11.95 -2.77 -0.01
N ALA A 199 12.36 -3.93 0.48
CA ALA A 199 11.69 -4.62 1.58
C ALA A 199 12.16 -3.99 2.90
N MET A 200 11.25 -3.27 3.55
CA MET A 200 11.52 -2.53 4.77
C MET A 200 11.26 -3.40 6.02
N PRO A 201 12.06 -3.23 7.08
CA PRO A 201 11.90 -4.00 8.30
C PRO A 201 10.51 -3.84 8.92
N LYS A 202 10.11 -4.88 9.65
CA LYS A 202 8.83 -4.90 10.36
C LYS A 202 8.63 -3.70 11.28
N PHE A 203 9.68 -3.28 11.97
CA PHE A 203 9.60 -2.16 12.91
C PHE A 203 9.73 -0.77 12.26
N VAL A 204 9.95 -0.69 10.95
CA VAL A 204 10.05 0.59 10.23
C VAL A 204 8.74 0.85 9.50
N LEU A 205 8.38 -0.04 8.56
CA LEU A 205 7.23 0.13 7.68
C LEU A 205 6.20 -1.01 7.81
N GLY A 206 6.52 -2.05 8.58
CA GLY A 206 5.67 -3.23 8.82
C GLY A 206 4.86 -3.20 10.12
N MET A 207 4.95 -2.10 10.89
CA MET A 207 4.57 -2.07 12.30
C MET A 207 3.07 -1.89 12.48
N GLY A 208 2.49 -2.68 13.39
CA GLY A 208 1.18 -2.39 13.97
C GLY A 208 1.14 -2.74 15.46
N TRP A 209 0.06 -2.40 16.18
CA TRP A 209 0.02 -2.54 17.64
C TRP A 209 0.36 -3.96 18.15
N GLU A 210 -0.03 -5.02 17.43
CA GLU A 210 0.30 -6.42 17.77
C GLU A 210 1.80 -6.72 17.83
N THR A 211 2.62 -5.87 17.22
CA THR A 211 4.08 -6.04 17.12
C THR A 211 4.84 -5.29 18.22
N ILE A 212 4.09 -4.56 19.03
CA ILE A 212 4.56 -3.83 20.19
C ILE A 212 4.21 -4.73 21.38
N ASP A 213 5.22 -5.40 21.94
CA ASP A 213 5.10 -6.42 23.00
C ASP A 213 4.62 -5.87 24.36
N TYR A 214 4.01 -4.69 24.37
CA TYR A 214 3.61 -3.95 25.54
C TYR A 214 2.39 -3.16 25.14
N ASN A 215 1.38 -3.16 26.00
CA ASN A 215 0.11 -2.45 25.91
C ASN A 215 0.28 -0.92 25.68
N MET A 216 0.84 -0.54 24.53
CA MET A 216 1.42 0.77 24.25
C MET A 216 0.78 1.40 23.02
N THR A 217 0.46 2.69 23.12
CA THR A 217 -0.04 3.47 22.00
C THR A 217 1.11 3.82 21.03
N CYS A 218 0.78 4.19 19.79
CA CYS A 218 1.77 4.67 18.84
C CYS A 218 2.58 5.88 19.33
N ASP A 219 1.99 6.74 20.16
CA ASP A 219 2.70 7.86 20.79
C ASP A 219 3.77 7.36 21.79
N GLN A 220 3.43 6.35 22.58
CA GLN A 220 4.37 5.73 23.51
C GLN A 220 5.49 4.99 22.76
N VAL A 221 5.20 4.38 21.62
CA VAL A 221 6.19 3.71 20.77
C VAL A 221 7.21 4.71 20.21
N LYS A 222 6.71 5.86 19.71
CA LYS A 222 7.55 6.94 19.19
C LYS A 222 8.55 7.44 20.22
N GLN A 223 8.07 7.62 21.46
CA GLN A 223 8.82 8.29 22.50
C GLN A 223 9.74 7.35 23.28
N LYS A 224 9.38 6.06 23.42
CA LYS A 224 10.02 5.17 24.39
C LYS A 224 10.79 4.01 23.78
N VAL A 225 10.51 3.60 22.54
CA VAL A 225 10.98 2.29 22.04
C VAL A 225 11.57 2.34 20.64
N ARG A 226 10.96 3.05 19.68
CA ARG A 226 11.34 2.99 18.26
C ARG A 226 11.24 4.35 17.59
N THR A 227 12.29 5.16 17.69
CA THR A 227 12.36 6.46 16.98
C THR A 227 12.44 6.29 15.47
N GLU A 228 12.84 5.10 15.02
CA GLU A 228 13.04 4.70 13.64
C GLU A 228 11.75 4.29 12.91
N ALA A 229 10.63 4.16 13.63
CA ALA A 229 9.36 3.76 13.03
C ALA A 229 8.84 4.85 12.08
N TYR A 230 8.51 4.48 10.85
CA TYR A 230 7.94 5.40 9.86
C TYR A 230 6.42 5.53 10.00
N ILE A 231 5.79 4.46 10.46
CA ILE A 231 4.35 4.34 10.64
C ILE A 231 4.00 3.56 11.89
N CYS A 232 2.73 3.61 12.28
CA CYS A 232 2.18 2.73 13.30
C CYS A 232 0.71 2.43 13.01
N HIS A 233 0.38 1.17 12.73
CA HIS A 233 -0.98 0.73 12.40
C HIS A 233 -1.82 0.47 13.66
N GLN A 234 -2.98 1.12 13.76
CA GLN A 234 -3.85 1.06 14.95
C GLN A 234 -4.85 -0.10 14.94
N PHE A 235 -5.15 -0.68 13.77
CA PHE A 235 -6.14 -1.76 13.60
C PHE A 235 -7.51 -1.39 14.18
N PHE A 236 -7.95 -0.16 13.93
CA PHE A 236 -9.31 0.26 14.26
C PHE A 236 -10.30 -0.47 13.34
N GLY A 237 -11.30 -1.14 13.92
CA GLY A 237 -12.38 -1.76 13.16
C GLY A 237 -12.01 -3.08 12.47
N THR A 238 -11.23 -3.94 13.13
CA THR A 238 -10.88 -5.25 12.55
C THR A 238 -12.13 -6.08 12.22
N TRP A 239 -12.22 -6.56 10.98
CA TRP A 239 -13.12 -7.65 10.58
C TRP A 239 -12.74 -8.99 11.23
N LYS A 240 -11.54 -9.08 11.82
CA LYS A 240 -11.13 -10.15 12.72
C LYS A 240 -11.83 -9.97 14.06
N LYS A 241 -12.40 -11.05 14.62
CA LYS A 241 -12.87 -11.07 16.02
C LYS A 241 -11.75 -10.54 16.90
N GLN A 242 -11.99 -9.44 17.59
CA GLN A 242 -11.02 -8.89 18.53
C GLN A 242 -10.81 -9.94 19.64
N PRO A 243 -9.58 -10.33 19.98
CA PRO A 243 -9.35 -10.86 21.32
C PRO A 243 -9.79 -9.78 22.32
N GLU A 244 -10.31 -10.18 23.48
CA GLU A 244 -10.78 -9.26 24.52
C GLU A 244 -9.63 -8.39 25.05
N VAL A 245 -9.28 -7.34 24.31
CA VAL A 245 -8.35 -6.31 24.74
C VAL A 245 -9.19 -5.18 25.31
N SER A 246 -8.91 -4.82 26.57
CA SER A 246 -9.69 -3.84 27.31
C SER A 246 -9.78 -2.52 26.55
N THR A 247 -11.00 -2.08 26.32
CA THR A 247 -11.37 -0.86 25.57
C THR A 247 -11.07 0.43 26.34
N ASN A 248 -10.11 0.43 27.27
CA ASN A 248 -9.83 1.56 28.17
C ASN A 248 -8.93 2.65 27.56
N LEU A 249 -8.58 2.58 26.26
CA LEU A 249 -7.93 3.68 25.56
C LEU A 249 -8.98 4.76 25.20
N THR A 250 -9.30 5.60 26.18
CA THR A 250 -10.12 6.80 25.97
C THR A 250 -9.26 7.88 25.31
N TYR A 251 -9.39 8.03 24.00
CA TYR A 251 -8.88 9.20 23.28
C TYR A 251 -9.91 10.34 23.44
N SER A 252 -9.49 11.46 24.04
CA SER A 252 -10.38 12.56 24.41
C SER A 252 -10.85 13.38 23.20
N ASN A 253 -12.03 13.97 23.36
CA ASN A 253 -12.79 14.82 22.42
C ASN A 253 -11.99 15.49 21.27
N CYS A 254 -12.10 14.92 20.06
CA CYS A 254 -11.59 15.56 18.83
C CYS A 254 -12.24 16.93 18.56
N ALA A 255 -11.43 17.94 18.26
CA ALA A 255 -11.87 19.17 17.62
C ALA A 255 -12.42 18.89 16.20
N THR A 256 -13.52 19.55 15.85
CA THR A 256 -14.23 19.40 14.58
C THR A 256 -13.54 20.20 13.47
N GLY A 257 -12.66 19.56 12.68
CA GLY A 257 -12.15 20.21 11.47
C GLY A 257 -10.96 19.50 10.83
N LEU A 258 -11.23 18.51 9.98
CA LEU A 258 -10.25 18.10 8.97
C LEU A 258 -10.23 19.18 7.89
N ARG A 259 -9.07 19.81 7.64
CA ARG A 259 -8.93 20.82 6.58
C ARG A 259 -8.57 20.13 5.27
N TYR A 260 -9.56 19.87 4.42
CA TYR A 260 -9.33 19.50 3.02
C TYR A 260 -9.54 20.70 2.11
N ALA A 261 -8.83 20.74 0.98
CA ALA A 261 -9.21 21.56 -0.16
C ALA A 261 -10.26 20.78 -0.98
N GLU A 262 -11.50 21.27 -1.04
CA GLU A 262 -12.55 20.68 -1.86
C GLU A 262 -12.22 20.84 -3.35
N HIS A 263 -12.40 19.78 -4.14
CA HIS A 263 -12.40 19.89 -5.61
C HIS A 263 -13.74 20.48 -6.05
N SER A 264 -13.73 21.74 -6.49
CA SER A 264 -14.82 22.32 -7.25
C SER A 264 -14.74 21.84 -8.70
N SER A 265 -15.72 21.05 -9.12
CA SER A 265 -15.98 20.73 -10.51
C SER A 265 -16.60 21.94 -11.20
N SER A 266 -15.78 22.78 -11.82
CA SER A 266 -16.27 23.80 -12.76
C SER A 266 -16.16 23.28 -14.19
N SER A 267 -17.32 22.95 -14.75
CA SER A 267 -17.52 22.76 -16.18
C SER A 267 -17.26 24.07 -16.92
N SER A 268 -16.33 24.08 -17.87
CA SER A 268 -16.36 25.07 -18.94
C SER A 268 -15.93 24.45 -20.28
N SER A 269 -16.83 24.59 -21.23
CA SER A 269 -16.71 24.23 -22.65
C SER A 269 -15.89 25.27 -23.40
N SER A 270 -14.99 24.84 -24.28
CA SER A 270 -14.60 25.53 -25.54
C SER A 270 -13.65 24.60 -26.29
N GLN A 271 -14.17 23.95 -27.34
CA GLN A 271 -14.00 24.31 -28.75
C GLN A 271 -12.57 24.18 -29.30
N GLU A 272 -12.49 23.24 -30.23
CA GLU A 272 -11.49 22.97 -31.27
C GLU A 272 -10.43 24.05 -31.53
N GLN A 273 -9.17 23.62 -31.58
CA GLN A 273 -8.26 24.03 -32.65
C GLN A 273 -7.31 22.88 -33.01
N ARG A 274 -7.44 22.47 -34.27
CA ARG A 274 -6.74 21.38 -34.96
C ARG A 274 -5.50 21.98 -35.62
N GLN A 275 -4.29 21.52 -35.30
CA GLN A 275 -3.11 21.75 -36.13
C GLN A 275 -2.04 20.65 -35.98
N GLN A 276 -2.02 19.81 -37.02
CA GLN A 276 -0.94 19.06 -37.68
C GLN A 276 0.38 18.71 -36.92
N GLN A 277 0.61 17.39 -36.84
CA GLN A 277 1.93 16.75 -36.70
C GLN A 277 2.79 16.93 -37.96
N PRO A 278 4.12 16.76 -37.81
CA PRO A 278 4.83 15.86 -38.71
C PRO A 278 5.59 14.74 -37.97
N ARG A 279 5.65 13.58 -38.62
CA ARG A 279 6.46 12.41 -38.27
C ARG A 279 7.95 12.68 -38.52
N ALA A 280 8.81 12.22 -37.62
CA ALA A 280 10.14 11.71 -37.98
C ALA A 280 10.59 10.66 -36.96
N ALA A 281 11.13 9.57 -37.48
CA ALA A 281 11.57 8.39 -36.76
C ALA A 281 13.04 8.50 -36.31
N ALA A 282 13.37 7.67 -35.32
CA ALA A 282 14.70 7.16 -34.97
C ALA A 282 15.74 8.12 -34.39
N ALA A 283 15.90 8.05 -33.06
CA ALA A 283 17.21 8.09 -32.41
C ALA A 283 17.16 7.22 -31.13
N VAL A 284 17.68 6.01 -31.27
CA VAL A 284 18.05 5.10 -30.18
C VAL A 284 19.36 5.62 -29.56
N ALA A 285 19.47 5.48 -28.23
CA ALA A 285 20.67 5.71 -27.42
C ALA A 285 21.07 7.18 -27.14
N ALA A 286 20.46 7.75 -26.08
CA ALA A 286 21.11 8.62 -25.08
C ALA A 286 20.03 9.24 -24.18
N GLY A 287 19.70 8.57 -23.07
CA GLY A 287 18.70 9.10 -22.13
C GLY A 287 18.65 8.42 -20.77
N ALA A 288 19.69 7.64 -20.41
CA ALA A 288 19.83 7.01 -19.10
C ALA A 288 20.67 7.89 -18.18
N ALA A 289 20.25 9.14 -17.95
CA ALA A 289 20.88 10.04 -16.97
C ALA A 289 20.02 11.30 -16.69
N ALA A 290 18.72 11.16 -16.38
CA ALA A 290 17.93 12.24 -15.77
C ALA A 290 16.53 11.75 -15.33
N ALA A 291 16.47 10.91 -14.30
CA ALA A 291 15.21 10.63 -13.60
C ALA A 291 15.46 10.41 -12.11
N VAL A 292 16.07 11.41 -11.48
CA VAL A 292 16.08 11.56 -10.02
C VAL A 292 15.19 12.76 -9.71
N LYS A 293 13.90 12.50 -9.52
CA LYS A 293 13.01 13.37 -8.74
C LYS A 293 11.99 12.47 -8.06
N ALA A 294 11.99 12.59 -6.73
CA ALA A 294 11.17 11.89 -5.76
C ALA A 294 9.70 11.76 -6.18
N PHE A 295 9.04 10.74 -5.59
CA PHE A 295 7.59 10.52 -5.59
C PHE A 295 6.82 11.81 -5.84
N THR A 296 6.46 12.02 -7.11
CA THR A 296 5.81 13.26 -7.54
C THR A 296 4.33 13.13 -7.23
N ALA A 297 3.84 14.09 -6.44
CA ALA A 297 2.43 14.27 -6.16
C ALA A 297 1.65 14.46 -7.47
N VAL A 298 0.56 13.71 -7.61
CA VAL A 298 -0.58 14.08 -8.46
C VAL A 298 -1.77 14.24 -7.54
#